data_AF-A0A1M2V7E1-F1
#
_entry.id   AF-A0A1M2V7E1-F1
#
_cell.length_a   1.000
_cell.length_b   1.000
_cell.length_c   1.000
_cell.angle_alpha   90.00
_cell.angle_beta   90.00
_cell.angle_gamma   90.00
#
_symmetry.space_group_name_H-M   'P 1'
#
loop_
_entity.id
_entity.type
_entity.pdbx_description
1 polymer ?
#
loop_
_entity_poly.entity_id
_entity_poly.type
_entity_poly.pdbx_seq_one_letter_code
_entity_poly.pdbx_strand_id
1 'polypeptide(L)'
;MARPHPALAPILALLSLPHITKVFFDGRPDVLELLLAYGLVLANVLDLQLVEVAARVHKCKPGRPDPELLKHSFKSISAEVERNPSAYAGIHALRGLEQVVGMSHLLPKDRETKDIKDREVVAMRKACGSAMWLARPLPELLLTYAAHRVTLISIVYAHLMDRKWVGKNIRALHAQSAVYMGVLGSREENERLAELRLRMYLPLGIIDRLEDDDGTPRYACDCCRRYLTMDCYMTRLHGMDTSEGEERQGAGNVRQVQKRERLSYCRLCNAIAQRKGRTLGEWIAC
;
A
#
# COMPACT_ATOMS: atom_id res chain seq x y z
N MET A 1 -11.33 -15.78 -21.78
CA MET A 1 -12.19 -15.14 -20.77
C MET A 1 -13.61 -15.69 -20.92
N ALA A 2 -14.25 -16.10 -19.82
CA ALA A 2 -15.66 -16.51 -19.86
C ALA A 2 -16.54 -15.29 -20.18
N ARG A 3 -17.59 -15.46 -20.98
CA ARG A 3 -18.55 -14.37 -21.21
C ARG A 3 -19.26 -14.05 -19.88
N PRO A 4 -19.36 -12.77 -19.48
CA PRO A 4 -20.10 -12.39 -18.28
C PRO A 4 -21.55 -12.85 -18.38
N HIS A 5 -22.13 -13.26 -17.25
CA HIS A 5 -23.55 -13.58 -17.19
C HIS A 5 -24.37 -12.33 -17.59
N PRO A 6 -25.36 -12.44 -18.50
CA PRO A 6 -26.10 -11.27 -19.01
C PRO A 6 -26.72 -10.40 -17.91
N ALA A 7 -27.15 -11.00 -16.80
CA ALA A 7 -27.68 -10.26 -15.64
C ALA A 7 -26.69 -9.27 -15.00
N LEU A 8 -25.39 -9.41 -15.24
CA LEU A 8 -24.37 -8.48 -14.75
C LEU A 8 -24.11 -7.31 -15.72
N ALA A 9 -24.64 -7.34 -16.94
CA ALA A 9 -24.37 -6.31 -17.94
C ALA A 9 -24.71 -4.88 -17.45
N PRO A 10 -25.85 -4.63 -16.77
CA PRO A 10 -26.17 -3.29 -16.29
C PRO A 10 -25.17 -2.76 -15.28
N ILE A 11 -24.72 -3.60 -14.33
CA ILE A 11 -23.77 -3.17 -13.30
C ILE A 11 -22.36 -2.99 -13.87
N LEU A 12 -21.93 -3.84 -14.81
CA LEU A 12 -20.65 -3.68 -15.50
C LEU A 12 -20.62 -2.40 -16.34
N ALA A 13 -21.73 -2.07 -17.01
CA ALA A 13 -21.88 -0.81 -17.74
C ALA A 13 -21.78 0.40 -16.79
N LEU A 14 -22.47 0.36 -15.63
CA LEU A 14 -22.39 1.41 -14.62
C LEU A 14 -20.96 1.61 -14.10
N LEU A 15 -20.25 0.53 -13.77
CA LEU A 15 -18.88 0.59 -13.25
C LEU A 15 -17.88 1.16 -14.28
N SER A 16 -18.16 0.97 -15.57
CA SER A 16 -17.35 1.47 -16.69
C SER A 16 -17.46 2.99 -16.89
N LEU A 17 -18.47 3.65 -16.30
CA LEU A 17 -18.68 5.08 -16.50
C LEU A 17 -17.58 5.90 -15.80
N PRO A 18 -16.81 6.73 -16.54
CA PRO A 18 -15.66 7.46 -15.98
C PRO A 18 -16.08 8.65 -15.10
N HIS A 19 -17.28 9.20 -15.29
CA HIS A 19 -17.77 10.33 -14.49
C HIS A 19 -18.37 9.88 -13.14
N ILE A 20 -18.55 8.58 -12.92
CA ILE A 20 -18.98 8.03 -11.63
C ILE A 20 -17.73 7.60 -10.86
N THR A 21 -17.57 8.16 -9.67
CA THR A 21 -16.51 7.75 -8.74
C THR A 21 -16.85 6.41 -8.12
N LYS A 22 -15.96 5.42 -8.26
CA LYS A 22 -16.07 4.14 -7.54
C LYS A 22 -15.24 4.20 -6.27
N VAL A 23 -15.89 4.12 -5.12
CA VAL A 23 -15.25 4.20 -3.80
C VAL A 23 -15.01 2.80 -3.26
N PHE A 24 -13.77 2.53 -2.85
CA PHE A 24 -13.36 1.25 -2.26
C PHE A 24 -12.68 1.46 -0.90
N PHE A 25 -12.57 0.39 -0.13
CA PHE A 25 -11.66 0.33 1.01
C PHE A 25 -10.73 -0.89 0.84
N ASP A 26 -9.46 -0.64 0.52
CA ASP A 26 -8.52 -1.66 0.05
C ASP A 26 -9.02 -2.37 -1.21
N GLY A 27 -9.27 -1.61 -2.27
CA GLY A 27 -9.84 -2.09 -3.54
C GLY A 27 -8.87 -2.85 -4.45
N ARG A 28 -7.60 -3.02 -4.04
CA ARG A 28 -6.57 -3.72 -4.84
C ARG A 28 -7.02 -5.11 -5.32
N PRO A 29 -7.45 -6.04 -4.43
CA PRO A 29 -7.94 -7.34 -4.87
C PRO A 29 -9.23 -7.23 -5.70
N ASP A 30 -10.13 -6.30 -5.37
CA ASP A 30 -11.42 -6.16 -6.07
C ASP A 30 -11.22 -5.73 -7.52
N VAL A 31 -10.36 -4.73 -7.76
CA VAL A 31 -10.02 -4.26 -9.12
C VAL A 31 -9.31 -5.34 -9.93
N LEU A 32 -8.39 -6.07 -9.31
CA LEU A 32 -7.73 -7.22 -9.96
C LEU A 32 -8.77 -8.27 -10.38
N GLU A 33 -9.70 -8.64 -9.51
CA GLU A 33 -10.72 -9.64 -9.84
C GLU A 33 -11.70 -9.14 -10.90
N LEU A 34 -12.09 -7.86 -10.87
CA LEU A 34 -12.93 -7.28 -11.93
C LEU A 34 -12.23 -7.31 -13.30
N LEU A 35 -10.93 -7.01 -13.34
CA LEU A 35 -10.14 -7.10 -14.55
C LEU A 35 -10.01 -8.54 -15.04
N LEU A 36 -9.62 -9.48 -14.17
CA LEU A 36 -9.38 -10.87 -14.57
C LEU A 36 -10.66 -11.62 -14.92
N ALA A 37 -11.75 -11.41 -14.18
CA ALA A 37 -13.01 -12.12 -14.39
C ALA A 37 -13.84 -11.51 -15.52
N TYR A 38 -13.81 -10.17 -15.69
CA TYR A 38 -14.72 -9.46 -16.59
C TYR A 38 -14.03 -8.56 -17.61
N GLY A 39 -12.71 -8.46 -17.62
CA GLY A 39 -11.97 -7.53 -18.48
C GLY A 39 -12.22 -6.06 -18.15
N LEU A 40 -12.75 -5.77 -16.94
CA LEU A 40 -13.20 -4.44 -16.58
C LEU A 40 -12.05 -3.60 -16.00
N VAL A 41 -11.65 -2.57 -16.74
CA VAL A 41 -10.74 -1.53 -16.26
C VAL A 41 -11.55 -0.38 -15.68
N LEU A 42 -11.39 -0.12 -14.38
CA LEU A 42 -12.09 0.98 -13.72
C LEU A 42 -11.37 2.32 -13.93
N ALA A 43 -12.11 3.33 -14.36
CA ALA A 43 -11.69 4.73 -14.30
C ALA A 43 -12.23 5.40 -13.04
N ASN A 44 -11.67 6.55 -12.63
CA ASN A 44 -12.22 7.37 -11.53
C ASN A 44 -12.50 6.56 -10.24
N VAL A 45 -11.47 5.92 -9.70
CA VAL A 45 -11.54 5.16 -8.45
C VAL A 45 -11.00 6.00 -7.29
N LEU A 46 -11.51 5.75 -6.08
CA LEU A 46 -11.02 6.36 -4.84
C LEU A 46 -10.89 5.27 -3.76
N ASP A 47 -9.66 5.05 -3.28
CA ASP A 47 -9.40 4.09 -2.21
C ASP A 47 -9.34 4.79 -0.85
N LEU A 48 -10.29 4.50 0.04
CA LEU A 48 -10.38 5.14 1.35
C LEU A 48 -9.27 4.73 2.31
N GLN A 49 -8.65 3.56 2.12
CA GLN A 49 -7.51 3.15 2.93
C GLN A 49 -6.28 3.99 2.55
N LEU A 50 -6.08 4.27 1.27
CA LEU A 50 -5.06 5.21 0.80
C LEU A 50 -5.34 6.64 1.28
N VAL A 51 -6.59 7.11 1.16
CA VAL A 51 -6.98 8.45 1.62
C VAL A 51 -6.74 8.59 3.13
N GLU A 52 -7.04 7.57 3.93
CA GLU A 52 -6.73 7.56 5.37
C GLU A 52 -5.23 7.75 5.62
N VAL A 53 -4.38 6.97 4.94
CA VAL A 53 -2.93 7.06 5.11
C VAL A 53 -2.45 8.44 4.68
N ALA A 54 -2.87 8.94 3.52
CA ALA A 54 -2.46 10.25 3.03
C ALA A 54 -2.86 11.38 4.00
N ALA A 55 -4.10 11.37 4.50
CA ALA A 55 -4.58 12.36 5.46
C ALA A 55 -3.87 12.26 6.83
N ARG A 56 -3.43 11.06 7.22
CA ARG A 56 -2.66 10.83 8.45
C ARG A 56 -1.22 11.30 8.30
N VAL A 57 -0.56 10.94 7.20
CA VAL A 57 0.85 11.27 6.91
C VAL A 57 1.03 12.77 6.71
N HIS A 58 0.05 13.46 6.14
CA HIS A 58 0.08 14.93 6.00
C HIS A 58 0.29 15.66 7.34
N LYS A 59 -0.12 15.07 8.47
CA LYS A 59 0.08 15.66 9.81
C LYS A 59 1.41 15.28 10.46
N CYS A 60 2.17 14.36 9.87
CA CYS A 60 3.42 13.87 10.42
C CYS A 60 4.61 14.75 10.02
N LYS A 61 5.67 14.74 10.84
CA LYS A 61 6.93 15.41 10.50
C LYS A 61 7.63 14.65 9.37
N PRO A 62 8.05 15.32 8.28
CA PRO A 62 8.80 14.70 7.20
C PRO A 62 10.07 13.99 7.69
N GLY A 63 10.48 12.92 7.01
CA GLY A 63 11.71 12.20 7.29
C GLY A 63 11.72 11.35 8.56
N ARG A 64 10.59 11.26 9.28
CA ARG A 64 10.44 10.36 10.44
C ARG A 64 9.55 9.16 10.12
N PRO A 65 9.82 8.00 10.73
CA PRO A 65 8.92 6.87 10.64
C PRO A 65 7.59 7.20 11.31
N ASP A 66 6.53 6.59 10.80
CA ASP A 66 5.20 6.64 11.39
C ASP A 66 5.23 6.09 12.84
N PRO A 67 4.80 6.84 13.87
CA PRO A 67 4.84 6.37 15.26
C PRO A 67 4.10 5.04 15.48
N GLU A 68 3.05 4.80 14.71
CA GLU A 68 2.26 3.56 14.80
C GLU A 68 3.03 2.35 14.24
N LEU A 69 3.99 2.60 13.35
CA LEU A 69 4.89 1.57 12.82
C LEU A 69 5.71 0.95 13.95
N LEU A 70 6.30 1.79 14.83
CA LEU A 70 7.09 1.36 15.99
C LEU A 70 6.24 0.60 17.01
N LYS A 71 5.05 1.13 17.32
CA LYS A 71 4.18 0.58 18.37
C LYS A 71 3.63 -0.80 18.02
N HIS A 72 3.31 -1.04 16.76
CA HIS A 72 2.56 -2.23 16.35
C HIS A 72 3.30 -3.14 15.36
N SER A 73 3.91 -2.57 14.33
CA SER A 73 4.44 -3.34 13.22
C SER A 73 5.88 -3.79 13.42
N PHE A 74 6.73 -2.88 13.89
CA PHE A 74 8.19 -2.98 13.93
C PHE A 74 8.73 -3.03 15.36
N LYS A 75 7.90 -3.41 16.33
CA LYS A 75 8.28 -3.52 17.75
C LYS A 75 9.54 -4.37 17.97
N SER A 76 9.70 -5.46 17.22
CA SER A 76 10.88 -6.35 17.35
C SER A 76 12.17 -5.77 16.78
N ILE A 77 12.10 -4.68 16.00
CA ILE A 77 13.24 -3.97 15.43
C ILE A 77 13.25 -2.49 15.84
N SER A 78 12.59 -2.14 16.94
CA SER A 78 12.42 -0.74 17.35
C SER A 78 13.75 -0.02 17.56
N ALA A 79 14.73 -0.69 18.19
CA ALA A 79 16.07 -0.14 18.40
C ALA A 79 16.79 0.21 17.10
N GLU A 80 16.58 -0.57 16.03
CA GLU A 80 17.14 -0.26 14.72
C GLU A 80 16.41 0.92 14.07
N VAL A 81 15.08 0.95 14.15
CA VAL A 81 14.28 2.05 13.60
C VAL A 81 14.64 3.38 14.28
N GLU A 82 14.91 3.35 15.58
CA GLU A 82 15.38 4.51 16.35
C GLU A 82 16.79 4.95 15.95
N ARG A 83 17.68 3.99 15.66
CA ARG A 83 19.05 4.26 15.19
C ARG A 83 19.08 4.85 13.79
N ASN A 84 18.22 4.36 12.89
CA ASN A 84 18.23 4.67 11.46
C ASN A 84 16.87 5.19 10.96
N PRO A 85 16.30 6.28 11.51
CA PRO A 85 14.92 6.69 11.25
C PRO A 85 14.64 7.01 9.77
N SER A 86 15.62 7.52 9.03
CA SER A 86 15.49 7.83 7.60
C SER A 86 15.28 6.58 6.74
N ALA A 87 15.85 5.43 7.13
CA ALA A 87 15.66 4.17 6.43
C ALA A 87 14.18 3.72 6.45
N TYR A 88 13.44 4.12 7.50
CA TYR A 88 12.04 3.73 7.71
C TYR A 88 11.03 4.86 7.43
N ALA A 89 11.49 6.07 7.09
CA ALA A 89 10.62 7.18 6.72
C ALA A 89 9.78 6.86 5.48
N GLY A 90 8.52 7.27 5.44
CA GLY A 90 7.62 6.94 4.30
C GLY A 90 7.11 5.49 4.27
N ILE A 91 7.50 4.64 5.24
CA ILE A 91 6.84 3.34 5.44
C ILE A 91 5.59 3.56 6.28
N HIS A 92 4.43 3.22 5.72
CA HIS A 92 3.14 3.40 6.37
C HIS A 92 2.40 2.07 6.49
N ALA A 93 2.05 1.70 7.72
CA ALA A 93 1.15 0.58 7.95
C ALA A 93 -0.27 0.95 7.50
N LEU A 94 -0.95 0.02 6.84
CA LEU A 94 -2.33 0.17 6.43
C LEU A 94 -3.24 -0.21 7.60
N ARG A 95 -4.37 0.50 7.72
CA ARG A 95 -5.41 0.22 8.71
C ARG A 95 -6.58 -0.49 8.05
N GLY A 96 -7.12 -1.49 8.72
CA GLY A 96 -8.38 -2.12 8.30
C GLY A 96 -9.56 -1.18 8.49
N LEU A 97 -10.66 -1.42 7.77
CA LEU A 97 -11.88 -0.59 7.84
C LEU A 97 -12.36 -0.43 9.29
N GLU A 98 -12.43 -1.52 10.04
CA GLU A 98 -12.88 -1.54 11.42
C GLU A 98 -11.95 -0.75 12.35
N GLN A 99 -10.63 -0.75 12.07
CA GLN A 99 -9.67 0.04 12.82
C GLN A 99 -9.90 1.53 12.58
N VAL A 100 -10.13 1.95 11.32
CA VAL A 100 -10.40 3.36 11.00
C VAL A 100 -11.69 3.83 11.66
N VAL A 101 -12.76 3.04 11.59
CA VAL A 101 -14.05 3.31 12.24
C VAL A 101 -13.88 3.44 13.75
N GLY A 102 -13.22 2.47 14.38
CA GLY A 102 -13.03 2.43 15.83
C GLY A 102 -12.15 3.57 16.35
N MET A 103 -11.02 3.85 15.69
CA MET A 103 -10.08 4.90 16.11
C MET A 103 -10.61 6.31 15.87
N SER A 104 -11.54 6.49 14.92
CA SER A 104 -12.18 7.77 14.66
C SER A 104 -13.51 7.94 15.40
N HIS A 105 -13.93 6.96 16.21
CA HIS A 105 -15.20 6.97 16.95
C HIS A 105 -16.41 7.29 16.04
N LEU A 106 -16.47 6.68 14.86
CA LEU A 106 -17.49 7.00 13.84
C LEU A 106 -18.84 6.32 14.07
N LEU A 107 -18.94 5.47 15.09
CA LEU A 107 -20.19 4.84 15.49
C LEU A 107 -20.68 5.45 16.81
N PRO A 108 -22.00 5.49 17.03
CA PRO A 108 -22.60 5.85 18.31
C PRO A 108 -21.98 5.08 19.49
N LYS A 109 -21.86 5.74 20.66
CA LYS A 109 -21.16 5.20 21.85
C LYS A 109 -21.81 3.94 22.44
N ASP A 110 -23.09 3.72 22.17
CA ASP A 110 -23.87 2.55 22.56
C ASP A 110 -23.57 1.31 21.70
N ARG A 111 -22.87 1.47 20.57
CA ARG A 111 -22.33 0.36 19.79
C ARG A 111 -20.87 0.14 20.16
N GLU A 112 -20.57 -0.95 20.86
CA GLU A 112 -19.17 -1.27 21.15
C GLU A 112 -18.41 -1.54 19.84
N THR A 113 -17.15 -1.10 19.77
CA THR A 113 -16.25 -1.43 18.65
C THR A 113 -16.06 -2.94 18.45
N LYS A 114 -16.38 -3.75 19.47
CA LYS A 114 -16.40 -5.21 19.41
C LYS A 114 -17.53 -5.76 18.52
N ASP A 115 -18.57 -4.97 18.26
CA ASP A 115 -19.72 -5.36 17.43
C ASP A 115 -19.52 -5.06 15.94
N ILE A 116 -18.42 -4.41 15.57
CA ILE A 116 -18.12 -4.11 14.16
C ILE A 116 -17.75 -5.40 13.39
N LYS A 117 -17.16 -6.39 14.08
CA LYS A 117 -16.85 -7.70 13.50
C LYS A 117 -17.89 -8.71 13.93
N ASP A 118 -18.73 -9.10 12.99
CA ASP A 118 -19.63 -10.23 13.14
C ASP A 118 -18.85 -11.52 13.43
N ARG A 119 -18.94 -12.00 14.66
CA ARG A 119 -18.17 -13.17 15.14
C ARG A 119 -18.56 -14.44 14.40
N GLU A 120 -19.82 -14.57 14.02
CA GLU A 120 -20.32 -15.73 13.30
C GLU A 120 -19.74 -15.76 11.89
N VAL A 121 -19.72 -14.62 11.19
CA VAL A 121 -19.09 -14.52 9.87
C VAL A 121 -17.57 -14.77 9.94
N VAL A 122 -16.91 -14.31 11.01
CA VAL A 122 -15.48 -14.62 11.25
C VAL A 122 -15.28 -16.12 11.45
N ALA A 123 -16.15 -16.78 12.20
CA ALA A 123 -16.09 -18.23 12.40
C ALA A 123 -16.36 -19.00 11.09
N MET A 124 -17.38 -18.59 10.32
CA MET A 124 -17.69 -19.16 9.00
C MET A 124 -16.50 -19.03 8.05
N ARG A 125 -15.88 -17.85 7.99
CA ARG A 125 -14.69 -17.63 7.16
C ARG A 125 -13.52 -18.53 7.58
N LYS A 126 -13.35 -18.78 8.88
CA LYS A 126 -12.32 -19.70 9.39
C LYS A 126 -12.60 -21.15 8.99
N ALA A 127 -13.86 -21.57 9.01
CA ALA A 127 -14.26 -22.93 8.69
C ALA A 127 -14.27 -23.23 7.18
N CYS A 128 -14.83 -22.32 6.38
CA CYS A 128 -15.16 -22.56 4.97
C CYS A 128 -14.36 -21.67 4.01
N GLY A 129 -13.48 -20.80 4.51
CA GLY A 129 -12.75 -19.83 3.69
C GLY A 129 -13.68 -18.92 2.90
N SER A 130 -13.31 -18.63 1.65
CA SER A 130 -14.12 -17.80 0.74
C SER A 130 -15.27 -18.56 0.08
N ALA A 131 -15.30 -19.90 0.18
CA ALA A 131 -16.33 -20.71 -0.48
C ALA A 131 -17.74 -20.47 0.08
N MET A 132 -17.86 -19.94 1.30
CA MET A 132 -19.15 -19.59 1.90
C MET A 132 -19.97 -18.60 1.05
N TRP A 133 -19.32 -17.77 0.25
CA TRP A 133 -19.99 -16.81 -0.65
C TRP A 133 -20.66 -17.47 -1.87
N LEU A 134 -20.35 -18.73 -2.15
CA LEU A 134 -20.92 -19.51 -3.25
C LEU A 134 -22.19 -20.27 -2.82
N ALA A 135 -22.51 -20.32 -1.53
CA ALA A 135 -23.71 -20.99 -1.02
C ALA A 135 -24.99 -20.36 -1.60
N ARG A 136 -25.97 -21.19 -2.00
CA ARG A 136 -27.26 -20.76 -2.54
C ARG A 136 -28.43 -21.48 -1.84
N PRO A 137 -29.49 -20.77 -1.40
CA PRO A 137 -29.60 -19.30 -1.35
C PRO A 137 -28.49 -18.68 -0.49
N LEU A 138 -28.14 -17.41 -0.75
CA LEU A 138 -27.08 -16.76 0.02
C LEU A 138 -27.57 -16.59 1.47
N PRO A 139 -26.83 -17.08 2.50
CA PRO A 139 -27.25 -16.96 3.89
C PRO A 139 -27.54 -15.51 4.29
N GLU A 140 -28.62 -15.28 5.02
CA GLU A 140 -29.04 -13.95 5.47
C GLU A 140 -27.96 -13.23 6.28
N LEU A 141 -27.21 -13.98 7.10
CA LEU A 141 -26.07 -13.45 7.84
C LEU A 141 -25.00 -12.84 6.90
N LEU A 142 -24.72 -13.47 5.76
CA LEU A 142 -23.76 -12.93 4.77
C LEU A 142 -24.31 -11.71 4.04
N LEU A 143 -25.63 -11.64 3.81
CA LEU A 143 -26.29 -10.45 3.26
C LEU A 143 -26.18 -9.27 4.23
N THR A 144 -26.53 -9.47 5.50
CA THR A 144 -26.43 -8.46 6.56
C THR A 144 -24.99 -7.98 6.72
N TYR A 145 -24.04 -8.90 6.72
CA TYR A 145 -22.62 -8.57 6.78
C TYR A 145 -22.16 -7.73 5.57
N ALA A 146 -22.52 -8.12 4.35
CA ALA A 146 -22.15 -7.38 3.14
C ALA A 146 -22.76 -5.96 3.15
N ALA A 147 -24.04 -5.82 3.51
CA ALA A 147 -24.70 -4.53 3.64
C ALA A 147 -24.01 -3.65 4.70
N HIS A 148 -23.70 -4.22 5.87
CA HIS A 148 -23.02 -3.51 6.94
C HIS A 148 -21.63 -2.99 6.51
N ARG A 149 -20.86 -3.79 5.77
CA ARG A 149 -19.55 -3.38 5.23
C ARG A 149 -19.67 -2.15 4.31
N VAL A 150 -20.66 -2.11 3.43
CA VAL A 150 -20.92 -0.94 2.56
C VAL A 150 -21.32 0.27 3.41
N THR A 151 -22.16 0.10 4.44
CA THR A 151 -22.50 1.18 5.37
C THR A 151 -21.26 1.78 6.04
N LEU A 152 -20.34 0.94 6.54
CA LEU A 152 -19.10 1.39 7.16
C LEU A 152 -18.21 2.15 6.17
N ILE A 153 -18.12 1.70 4.91
CA ILE A 153 -17.39 2.42 3.85
C ILE A 153 -18.00 3.81 3.63
N SER A 154 -19.32 3.92 3.56
CA SER A 154 -20.02 5.21 3.40
C SER A 154 -19.76 6.16 4.58
N ILE A 155 -19.73 5.64 5.81
CA ILE A 155 -19.41 6.44 7.02
C ILE A 155 -17.97 6.95 6.95
N VAL A 156 -17.01 6.08 6.60
CA VAL A 156 -15.60 6.48 6.46
C VAL A 156 -15.42 7.49 5.32
N TYR A 157 -16.12 7.32 4.20
CA TYR A 157 -16.12 8.27 3.10
C TYR A 157 -16.56 9.66 3.58
N ALA A 158 -17.72 9.76 4.23
CA ALA A 158 -18.24 11.04 4.74
C ALA A 158 -17.24 11.71 5.70
N HIS A 159 -16.68 10.95 6.65
CA HIS A 159 -15.68 11.45 7.60
C HIS A 159 -14.40 11.96 6.93
N LEU A 160 -13.90 11.26 5.91
CA LEU A 160 -12.69 11.67 5.21
C LEU A 160 -12.96 12.88 4.30
N MET A 161 -14.12 12.94 3.64
CA MET A 161 -14.49 14.04 2.75
C MET A 161 -14.75 15.36 3.50
N ASP A 162 -15.19 15.31 4.76
CA ASP A 162 -15.34 16.51 5.61
C ASP A 162 -14.00 17.21 5.91
N ARG A 163 -12.87 16.50 5.72
CA ARG A 163 -11.55 17.09 5.93
C ARG A 163 -11.19 18.01 4.77
N LYS A 164 -11.06 19.32 5.06
CA LYS A 164 -10.63 20.35 4.08
C LYS A 164 -9.41 19.96 3.25
N TRP A 165 -8.41 19.31 3.85
CA TRP A 165 -7.22 18.87 3.13
C TRP A 165 -7.53 17.81 2.08
N VAL A 166 -8.41 16.85 2.38
CA VAL A 166 -8.83 15.81 1.43
C VAL A 166 -9.56 16.44 0.25
N GLY A 167 -10.51 17.34 0.51
CA GLY A 167 -11.21 18.07 -0.56
C GLY A 167 -10.26 18.85 -1.49
N LYS A 168 -9.25 19.53 -0.91
CA LYS A 168 -8.22 20.25 -1.70
C LYS A 168 -7.34 19.34 -2.56
N ASN A 169 -7.13 18.09 -2.13
CA ASN A 169 -6.23 17.14 -2.80
C ASN A 169 -6.97 16.00 -3.51
N ILE A 170 -8.30 16.12 -3.70
CA ILE A 170 -9.12 15.00 -4.18
C ILE A 170 -8.68 14.48 -5.55
N ARG A 171 -8.24 15.35 -6.47
CA ARG A 171 -7.72 14.97 -7.78
C ARG A 171 -6.46 14.10 -7.67
N ALA A 172 -5.50 14.53 -6.86
CA ALA A 172 -4.27 13.76 -6.60
C ALA A 172 -4.61 12.42 -5.93
N LEU A 173 -5.54 12.40 -4.98
CA LEU A 173 -5.97 11.17 -4.29
C LEU A 173 -6.63 10.17 -5.25
N HIS A 174 -7.38 10.64 -6.26
CA HIS A 174 -7.90 9.78 -7.33
C HIS A 174 -6.78 9.17 -8.18
N ALA A 175 -5.81 9.99 -8.62
CA ALA A 175 -4.67 9.51 -9.39
C ALA A 175 -3.84 8.48 -8.59
N GLN A 176 -3.56 8.78 -7.32
CA GLN A 176 -2.86 7.88 -6.41
C GLN A 176 -3.65 6.59 -6.15
N SER A 177 -4.98 6.67 -6.01
CA SER A 177 -5.85 5.50 -5.84
C SER A 177 -5.82 4.59 -7.07
N ALA A 178 -5.84 5.16 -8.27
CA ALA A 178 -5.73 4.38 -9.50
C ALA A 178 -4.40 3.63 -9.58
N VAL A 179 -3.27 4.29 -9.28
CA VAL A 179 -1.95 3.64 -9.23
C VAL A 179 -1.92 2.56 -8.12
N TYR A 180 -2.46 2.87 -6.94
CA TYR A 180 -2.47 1.97 -5.80
C TYR A 180 -3.28 0.70 -6.07
N MET A 181 -4.45 0.80 -6.68
CA MET A 181 -5.26 -0.36 -7.05
C MET A 181 -4.62 -1.19 -8.16
N GLY A 182 -3.89 -0.55 -9.08
CA GLY A 182 -3.16 -1.20 -10.16
C GLY A 182 -1.83 -1.88 -9.79
N VAL A 183 -1.44 -1.90 -8.51
CA VAL A 183 -0.16 -2.52 -8.10
C VAL A 183 -0.14 -4.05 -8.16
N LEU A 184 -1.29 -4.71 -8.23
CA LEU A 184 -1.37 -6.16 -8.34
C LEU A 184 -1.56 -6.56 -9.80
N GLY A 185 -0.62 -7.31 -10.36
CA GLY A 185 -0.70 -7.79 -11.74
C GLY A 185 -1.41 -9.14 -11.90
N SER A 186 -1.40 -10.00 -10.87
CA SER A 186 -2.02 -11.33 -10.92
C SER A 186 -2.45 -11.86 -9.55
N ARG A 187 -3.21 -12.96 -9.53
CA ARG A 187 -3.63 -13.64 -8.30
C ARG A 187 -2.43 -14.22 -7.55
N GLU A 188 -1.49 -14.80 -8.27
CA GLU A 188 -0.25 -15.38 -7.74
C GLU A 188 0.63 -14.29 -7.12
N GLU A 189 0.70 -13.11 -7.75
CA GLU A 189 1.39 -11.97 -7.16
C GLU A 189 0.70 -11.48 -5.88
N ASN A 190 -0.62 -11.40 -5.88
CA ASN A 190 -1.39 -11.01 -4.70
C ASN A 190 -1.15 -11.96 -3.51
N GLU A 191 -1.12 -13.27 -3.75
CA GLU A 191 -0.82 -14.30 -2.76
C GLU A 191 0.62 -14.18 -2.26
N ARG A 192 1.59 -14.09 -3.17
CA ARG A 192 3.02 -13.90 -2.83
C ARG A 192 3.24 -12.67 -1.95
N LEU A 193 2.63 -11.53 -2.28
CA LEU A 193 2.75 -10.31 -1.48
C LEU A 193 2.06 -10.45 -0.11
N ALA A 194 1.02 -11.27 0.00
CA ALA A 194 0.39 -11.60 1.28
C ALA A 194 1.31 -12.44 2.18
N GLU A 195 1.96 -13.47 1.62
CA GLU A 195 2.94 -14.32 2.32
C GLU A 195 4.15 -13.54 2.81
N LEU A 196 4.62 -12.59 1.98
CA LEU A 196 5.68 -11.64 2.34
C LEU A 196 5.23 -10.59 3.35
N ARG A 197 3.94 -10.56 3.74
CA ARG A 197 3.34 -9.57 4.65
C ARG A 197 3.46 -8.12 4.14
N LEU A 198 3.69 -7.93 2.84
CA LEU A 198 3.80 -6.62 2.20
C LEU A 198 2.44 -5.92 2.08
N ARG A 199 1.35 -6.68 1.95
CA ARG A 199 -0.02 -6.15 1.83
C ARG A 199 -0.52 -5.35 3.05
N MET A 200 0.18 -5.44 4.18
CA MET A 200 -0.15 -4.68 5.39
C MET A 200 0.45 -3.26 5.37
N TYR A 201 1.19 -2.91 4.33
CA TYR A 201 1.85 -1.61 4.18
C TYR A 201 1.46 -0.95 2.87
N LEU A 202 1.46 0.39 2.88
CA LEU A 202 1.34 1.15 1.66
C LEU A 202 2.61 0.91 0.82
N PRO A 203 2.48 0.51 -0.46
CA PRO A 203 3.61 0.41 -1.35
C PRO A 203 4.33 1.77 -1.48
N LEU A 204 5.66 1.78 -1.40
CA LEU A 204 6.46 3.02 -1.52
C LEU A 204 6.23 3.74 -2.86
N GLY A 205 6.38 5.06 -2.88
CA GLY A 205 6.24 5.89 -4.08
C GLY A 205 4.80 6.01 -4.60
N ILE A 206 3.80 5.75 -3.77
CA ILE A 206 2.38 5.96 -4.11
C ILE A 206 1.93 7.37 -3.71
N ILE A 207 2.12 7.76 -2.44
CA ILE A 207 1.74 9.10 -1.95
C ILE A 207 2.72 10.17 -2.45
N ASP A 208 4.01 9.84 -2.52
CA ASP A 208 5.07 10.79 -2.88
C ASP A 208 5.24 10.97 -4.39
N ARG A 209 4.39 10.33 -5.21
CA ARG A 209 4.48 10.40 -6.66
C ARG A 209 4.08 11.80 -7.13
N LEU A 210 5.06 12.55 -7.62
CA LEU A 210 4.83 13.77 -8.38
C LEU A 210 4.41 13.40 -9.81
N GLU A 211 3.51 14.18 -10.41
CA GLU A 211 2.95 13.92 -11.74
C GLU A 211 4.02 13.98 -12.85
N ASP A 212 5.19 14.61 -12.59
CA ASP A 212 6.26 14.89 -13.56
C ASP A 212 7.48 13.93 -13.51
N ASP A 213 7.29 12.68 -13.05
CA ASP A 213 8.40 11.73 -12.83
C ASP A 213 8.88 10.98 -14.10
N ASP A 214 8.49 11.42 -15.30
CA ASP A 214 8.67 10.68 -16.57
C ASP A 214 10.14 10.49 -17.00
N GLY A 215 11.08 11.22 -16.38
CA GLY A 215 12.52 11.11 -16.63
C GLY A 215 13.35 10.47 -15.53
N THR A 216 12.77 10.19 -14.35
CA THR A 216 13.56 9.70 -13.20
C THR A 216 13.88 8.22 -13.38
N PRO A 217 15.16 7.80 -13.27
CA PRO A 217 15.53 6.40 -13.34
C PRO A 217 14.79 5.55 -12.31
N ARG A 218 14.24 4.43 -12.76
CA ARG A 218 13.53 3.46 -11.93
C ARG A 218 14.25 2.13 -11.89
N TYR A 219 14.19 1.52 -10.72
CA TYR A 219 14.92 0.31 -10.40
C TYR A 219 13.94 -0.75 -9.91
N ALA A 220 14.09 -1.97 -10.40
CA ALA A 220 13.34 -3.11 -9.91
C ALA A 220 13.81 -3.50 -8.50
N CYS A 221 12.85 -3.78 -7.62
CA CYS A 221 13.09 -4.36 -6.31
C CYS A 221 13.05 -5.88 -6.44
N ASP A 222 14.11 -6.59 -6.06
CA ASP A 222 14.19 -8.05 -6.24
C ASP A 222 13.16 -8.81 -5.37
N CYS A 223 12.70 -8.19 -4.28
CA CYS A 223 11.69 -8.76 -3.40
C CYS A 223 10.26 -8.49 -3.88
N CYS A 224 9.82 -7.22 -3.97
CA CYS A 224 8.44 -6.92 -4.35
C CYS A 224 8.20 -6.80 -5.85
N ARG A 225 9.25 -6.80 -6.69
CA ARG A 225 9.23 -6.68 -8.16
C ARG A 225 8.67 -5.36 -8.70
N ARG A 226 8.44 -4.36 -7.83
CA ARG A 226 8.02 -3.03 -8.27
C ARG A 226 9.21 -2.23 -8.80
N TYR A 227 8.97 -1.48 -9.86
CA TYR A 227 9.88 -0.46 -10.38
C TYR A 227 9.68 0.84 -9.59
N LEU A 228 10.73 1.26 -8.88
CA LEU A 228 10.68 2.37 -7.93
C LEU A 228 11.83 3.33 -8.17
N THR A 229 11.62 4.59 -7.83
CA THR A 229 12.64 5.64 -7.82
C THR A 229 13.70 5.37 -6.74
N MET A 230 14.87 6.01 -6.86
CA MET A 230 16.04 5.73 -6.01
C MET A 230 15.80 5.98 -4.51
N ASP A 231 14.98 6.97 -4.17
CA ASP A 231 14.56 7.32 -2.81
C ASP A 231 13.74 6.20 -2.11
N CYS A 232 13.25 5.22 -2.86
CA CYS A 232 12.64 4.03 -2.30
C CYS A 232 13.66 2.98 -1.83
N TYR A 233 14.96 3.19 -2.04
CA TYR A 233 16.05 2.28 -1.68
C TYR A 233 16.98 2.91 -0.62
N MET A 234 17.69 2.06 0.13
CA MET A 234 18.86 2.53 0.87
C MET A 234 20.02 2.68 -0.11
N THR A 235 20.75 3.80 -0.03
CA THR A 235 21.89 4.07 -0.90
C THR A 235 23.15 4.35 -0.09
N ARG A 236 24.31 3.98 -0.63
CA ARG A 236 25.62 4.37 -0.10
C ARG A 236 26.53 4.86 -1.22
N LEU A 237 27.48 5.71 -0.86
CA LEU A 237 28.55 6.13 -1.75
C LEU A 237 29.77 5.26 -1.46
N HIS A 238 30.32 4.64 -2.49
CA HIS A 238 31.59 3.94 -2.39
C HIS A 238 32.71 4.93 -2.74
N GLY A 239 33.44 5.38 -1.72
CA GLY A 239 34.73 6.01 -1.93
C GLY A 239 35.73 4.92 -2.29
N MET A 240 36.42 5.02 -3.43
CA MET A 240 37.61 4.20 -3.63
C MET A 240 38.65 4.71 -2.62
N ASP A 241 38.83 3.98 -1.53
CA ASP A 241 40.02 4.13 -0.71
C ASP A 241 41.23 3.83 -1.60
N THR A 242 41.89 4.89 -2.05
CA THR A 242 43.22 4.80 -2.64
C THR A 242 44.20 4.62 -1.50
N SER A 243 44.35 3.38 -1.02
CA SER A 243 45.50 3.00 -0.22
C SER A 243 46.72 2.84 -1.11
N GLU A 244 47.64 3.79 -0.94
CA GLU A 244 49.09 3.61 -0.86
C GLU A 244 49.83 3.10 -2.11
N GLY A 245 50.51 4.05 -2.78
CA GLY A 245 51.60 3.74 -3.69
C GLY A 245 51.96 4.90 -4.62
N GLU A 246 52.96 5.67 -4.21
CA GLU A 246 53.79 6.57 -5.02
C GLU A 246 53.35 8.04 -5.17
N GLU A 247 54.10 8.88 -4.44
CA GLU A 247 54.34 10.28 -4.72
C GLU A 247 54.68 10.50 -6.20
N ARG A 248 53.73 11.02 -6.98
CA ARG A 248 54.08 11.82 -8.16
C ARG A 248 53.33 13.14 -8.10
N GLN A 249 54.12 14.17 -7.79
CA GLN A 249 53.79 15.57 -7.98
C GLN A 249 53.34 15.79 -9.42
N GLY A 250 52.03 15.93 -9.61
CA GLY A 250 51.43 16.20 -10.92
C GLY A 250 50.01 16.72 -10.70
N ALA A 251 49.88 18.04 -10.71
CA ALA A 251 48.60 18.74 -10.55
C ALA A 251 47.62 18.34 -11.68
N GLY A 252 46.71 17.43 -11.37
CA GLY A 252 45.56 17.10 -12.19
C GLY A 252 44.38 16.77 -11.29
N ASN A 253 43.38 17.65 -11.24
CA ASN A 253 42.11 17.41 -10.55
C ASN A 253 41.36 16.26 -11.26
N VAL A 254 41.72 15.01 -10.95
CA VAL A 254 40.94 13.84 -11.36
C VAL A 254 39.69 13.82 -10.50
N ARG A 255 38.54 14.19 -11.08
CA ARG A 255 37.22 13.98 -10.46
C ARG A 255 37.05 12.47 -10.25
N GLN A 256 37.31 11.99 -9.04
CA GLN A 256 36.94 10.64 -8.63
C GLN A 256 35.43 10.47 -8.83
N VAL A 257 35.05 9.60 -9.75
CA VAL A 257 33.66 9.22 -9.98
C VAL A 257 33.24 8.34 -8.81
N GLN A 258 32.55 8.93 -7.83
CA GLN A 258 31.96 8.19 -6.73
C GLN A 258 30.92 7.21 -7.29
N LYS A 259 31.16 5.90 -7.11
CA LYS A 259 30.18 4.88 -7.48
C LYS A 259 29.07 4.87 -6.44
N ARG A 260 27.84 5.11 -6.89
CA ARG A 260 26.64 5.03 -6.04
C ARG A 260 26.11 3.60 -6.08
N GLU A 261 25.85 3.05 -4.91
CA GLU A 261 25.22 1.74 -4.76
C GLU A 261 23.86 1.88 -4.06
N ARG A 262 22.97 0.93 -4.34
CA ARG A 262 21.68 0.77 -3.66
C ARG A 262 21.50 -0.66 -3.19
N LEU A 263 20.58 -0.88 -2.25
CA LEU A 263 20.12 -2.23 -1.99
C LEU A 263 19.27 -2.77 -3.15
N SER A 264 19.37 -4.07 -3.41
CA SER A 264 18.47 -4.75 -4.35
C SER A 264 17.02 -4.79 -3.85
N TYR A 265 16.81 -4.69 -2.54
CA TYR A 265 15.48 -4.56 -1.93
C TYR A 265 15.15 -3.09 -1.64
N CYS A 266 13.91 -2.69 -1.94
CA CYS A 266 13.40 -1.39 -1.48
C CYS A 266 13.34 -1.34 0.05
N ARG A 267 13.31 -0.13 0.62
CA ARG A 267 13.34 0.12 2.08
C ARG A 267 12.27 -0.66 2.83
N LEU A 268 11.06 -0.75 2.29
CA LEU A 268 9.96 -1.54 2.86
C LEU A 268 10.26 -3.04 2.87
N CYS A 269 10.74 -3.60 1.76
CA CYS A 269 11.07 -5.02 1.67
C CYS A 269 12.21 -5.38 2.62
N ASN A 270 13.23 -4.53 2.69
CA ASN A 270 14.35 -4.73 3.60
C ASN A 270 13.92 -4.66 5.07
N ALA A 271 13.09 -3.68 5.43
CA ALA A 271 12.53 -3.55 6.78
C ALA A 271 11.71 -4.78 7.21
N ILE A 272 10.90 -5.34 6.30
CA ILE A 272 10.12 -6.55 6.58
C ILE A 272 11.03 -7.78 6.68
N ALA A 273 12.03 -7.90 5.79
CA ALA A 273 13.00 -9.00 5.83
C ALA A 273 13.74 -9.02 7.17
N GLN A 274 14.26 -7.85 7.59
CA GLN A 274 14.93 -7.68 8.87
C GLN A 274 14.03 -8.05 10.06
N ARG A 275 12.80 -7.54 10.09
CA ARG A 275 11.82 -7.88 11.13
C ARG A 275 11.57 -9.39 11.23
N LYS A 276 11.63 -10.10 10.10
CA LYS A 276 11.35 -11.53 10.00
C LYS A 276 12.60 -12.40 10.09
N GLY A 277 13.78 -11.83 10.31
CA GLY A 277 15.05 -12.58 10.31
C GLY A 277 15.33 -13.27 8.97
N ARG A 278 14.90 -12.67 7.86
CA ARG A 278 15.14 -13.17 6.50
C ARG A 278 16.36 -12.48 5.90
N THR A 279 16.91 -13.07 4.84
CA THR A 279 17.98 -12.46 4.04
C THR A 279 17.60 -11.06 3.58
N LEU A 280 18.50 -10.11 3.81
CA LEU A 280 18.36 -8.71 3.40
C LEU A 280 18.71 -8.55 1.92
N GLY A 281 18.43 -7.37 1.37
CA GLY A 281 18.90 -7.03 0.02
C GLY A 281 20.43 -6.94 -0.02
N GLU A 282 21.00 -7.18 -1.19
CA GLU A 282 22.44 -7.03 -1.44
C GLU A 282 22.72 -5.63 -1.99
N TRP A 283 23.93 -5.12 -1.78
CA TRP A 283 24.34 -3.86 -2.40
C TRP A 283 24.69 -4.09 -3.86
N ILE A 284 24.06 -3.33 -4.75
CA ILE A 284 24.26 -3.39 -6.19
C ILE A 284 24.52 -1.99 -6.75
N ALA A 285 25.29 -1.91 -7.83
CA ALA A 285 25.55 -0.66 -8.53
C ALA A 285 24.25 -0.08 -9.11
N CYS A 286 24.15 1.26 -9.08
CA CYS A 286 23.05 2.01 -9.67
C CYS A 286 23.26 2.24 -11.16
#